data_AF-A0A3P6G800-F1
#
_entry.id   AF-A0A3P6G800-F1
#
_cell.length_a   1.000
_cell.length_b   1.000
_cell.length_c   1.000
_cell.angle_alpha   90.00
_cell.angle_beta   90.00
_cell.angle_gamma   90.00
#
_symmetry.space_group_name_H-M   'P 1'
#
loop_
_entity.id
_entity.type
_entity.pdbx_description
1 polymer ?
#
loop_
_entity_poly.entity_id
_entity_poly.type
_entity_poly.pdbx_seq_one_letter_code
_entity_poly.pdbx_strand_id
1 'polypeptide(L)'
;MVASKRLVVSWFLLVLLLVEANAQGLNVGFYSKTCPHAEDIVRKVVFAAMKKAPTLGAPLLRMFFHDCFVRGCDGSILLDSSNNQAEKNAVPNLSLRGFG
;
A
#
# COMPACT_ATOMS: atom_id res chain seq x y z
N MET A 1 32.93 25.00 -2.51
CA MET A 1 32.52 24.22 -3.69
C MET A 1 31.01 24.36 -3.84
N VAL A 2 30.54 25.31 -4.66
CA VAL A 2 29.10 25.52 -4.89
C VAL A 2 28.77 24.87 -6.22
N ALA A 3 28.09 23.73 -6.20
CA ALA A 3 27.60 23.10 -7.42
C ALA A 3 26.62 24.07 -8.12
N SER A 4 26.79 24.28 -9.43
CA SER A 4 25.85 25.09 -10.21
C SER A 4 24.44 24.53 -10.03
N LYS A 5 23.46 25.37 -9.68
CA LYS A 5 22.05 24.95 -9.50
C LYS A 5 21.54 24.14 -10.70
N ARG A 6 22.03 24.43 -11.91
CA ARG A 6 21.70 23.68 -13.14
C ARG A 6 22.24 22.24 -13.13
N LEU A 7 23.46 22.04 -12.61
CA LEU A 7 24.06 20.71 -12.44
C LEU A 7 23.29 19.91 -11.40
N VAL A 8 22.92 20.54 -10.28
CA VAL A 8 22.12 19.89 -9.21
C VAL A 8 20.75 19.45 -9.74
N VAL A 9 20.05 20.33 -10.47
CA VAL A 9 18.74 20.01 -11.06
C VAL A 9 18.86 18.92 -12.13
N SER A 10 19.86 19.01 -13.02
CA SER A 10 20.09 18.00 -14.05
C SER A 10 20.41 16.63 -13.44
N TRP A 11 21.21 16.59 -12.38
CA TRP A 11 21.55 15.36 -11.67
C TRP A 11 20.34 14.77 -10.94
N PHE A 12 19.51 15.59 -10.31
CA PHE A 12 18.27 15.15 -9.68
C PHE A 12 17.27 14.58 -10.70
N LEU A 13 17.11 15.22 -11.87
CA LEU A 13 16.28 14.72 -12.97
C LEU A 13 16.83 13.40 -13.53
N LEU A 14 18.15 13.28 -13.69
CA LEU A 14 18.78 12.04 -14.13
C LEU A 14 18.55 10.90 -13.13
N VAL A 15 18.68 11.17 -11.82
CA VAL A 15 18.40 10.19 -10.77
C VAL A 15 16.93 9.75 -10.80
N LEU A 16 15.98 10.68 -10.99
CA LEU A 16 14.56 10.33 -11.13
C LEU A 16 14.27 9.45 -12.34
N LEU A 17 14.95 9.66 -13.46
CA LEU A 17 14.79 8.84 -14.68
C LEU A 17 15.40 7.45 -14.57
N LEU A 18 16.31 7.22 -13.61
CA LEU A 18 16.98 5.94 -13.38
C LEU A 18 16.30 5.09 -12.29
N VAL A 19 15.25 5.60 -11.64
CA VAL A 19 14.47 4.85 -10.67
C VAL A 19 13.51 3.92 -11.42
N GLU A 20 13.94 2.68 -11.63
CA GLU A 20 13.07 1.57 -12.02
C GLU A 20 12.31 1.07 -10.77
N ALA A 21 10.98 1.15 -10.78
CA ALA A 21 10.14 0.54 -9.77
C ALA A 21 10.11 -0.98 -9.99
N ASN A 22 10.97 -1.72 -9.26
CA ASN A 22 11.14 -3.15 -9.45
C ASN A 22 10.02 -3.95 -8.73
N ALA A 23 8.87 -4.08 -9.37
CA ALA A 23 7.72 -4.86 -8.88
C ALA A 23 7.83 -6.35 -9.29
N GLN A 24 8.94 -6.99 -8.91
CA GLN A 24 9.34 -8.33 -9.37
C GLN A 24 8.19 -9.35 -9.28
N GLY A 25 7.69 -9.81 -10.44
CA GLY A 25 6.66 -10.85 -10.54
C GLY A 25 5.21 -10.37 -10.46
N LEU A 26 4.95 -9.07 -10.27
CA LEU A 26 3.61 -8.52 -10.35
C LEU A 26 3.16 -8.35 -11.81
N ASN A 27 1.90 -8.67 -12.08
CA ASN A 27 1.28 -8.48 -13.38
C ASN A 27 -0.22 -8.16 -13.23
N VAL A 28 -0.73 -7.26 -14.07
CA VAL A 28 -2.17 -7.00 -14.16
C VAL A 28 -2.86 -8.28 -14.67
N GLY A 29 -3.95 -8.68 -14.01
CA GLY A 29 -4.63 -9.93 -14.33
C GLY A 29 -3.88 -11.18 -13.87
N PHE A 30 -3.05 -11.09 -12.83
CA PHE A 30 -2.37 -12.25 -12.22
C PHE A 30 -3.33 -13.42 -11.92
N TYR A 31 -4.54 -13.11 -11.46
CA TYR A 31 -5.59 -14.10 -11.14
C TYR A 31 -6.49 -14.49 -12.32
N SER A 32 -6.24 -14.00 -13.53
CA SER A 32 -7.13 -14.21 -14.70
C SER A 32 -7.42 -15.68 -15.03
N LYS A 33 -6.51 -16.60 -14.69
CA LYS A 33 -6.67 -18.04 -14.92
C LYS A 33 -7.14 -18.82 -13.70
N THR A 34 -6.75 -18.39 -12.50
CA THR A 34 -6.95 -19.14 -11.25
C THR A 34 -8.18 -18.66 -10.48
N CYS A 35 -8.46 -17.36 -10.51
CA CYS A 35 -9.64 -16.73 -9.92
C CYS A 35 -10.07 -15.52 -10.75
N PRO A 36 -10.72 -15.72 -11.91
CA PRO A 36 -11.00 -14.64 -12.88
C PRO A 36 -11.86 -13.51 -12.33
N HIS A 37 -12.66 -13.78 -11.29
CA HIS A 37 -13.56 -12.82 -10.66
C HIS A 37 -12.99 -12.18 -9.39
N ALA A 38 -11.72 -12.41 -9.06
CA ALA A 38 -11.11 -11.89 -7.82
C ALA A 38 -11.27 -10.36 -7.69
N GLU A 39 -10.88 -9.60 -8.71
CA GLU A 39 -10.96 -8.13 -8.70
C GLU A 39 -12.41 -7.63 -8.60
N ASP A 40 -13.34 -8.28 -9.31
CA ASP A 40 -14.76 -7.95 -9.27
C ASP A 40 -15.40 -8.20 -7.90
N ILE A 41 -15.04 -9.32 -7.27
CA ILE A 41 -15.53 -9.69 -5.93
C ILE A 41 -15.03 -8.64 -4.92
N VAL A 42 -13.73 -8.34 -4.93
CA VAL A 42 -13.13 -7.32 -4.05
C VAL A 42 -13.81 -5.98 -4.25
N ARG A 43 -14.00 -5.54 -5.50
CA ARG A 43 -14.71 -4.30 -5.83
C ARG A 43 -16.12 -4.29 -5.24
N LYS A 44 -16.92 -5.34 -5.47
CA LYS A 44 -18.30 -5.42 -4.96
C LYS A 44 -18.36 -5.34 -3.44
N VAL A 45 -17.49 -6.08 -2.74
CA VAL A 45 -17.45 -6.09 -1.27
C VAL A 45 -17.05 -4.71 -0.72
N VAL A 46 -15.99 -4.11 -1.25
CA VAL A 46 -15.52 -2.78 -0.82
C VAL A 46 -16.60 -1.72 -1.06
N PHE A 47 -17.23 -1.70 -2.23
CA PHE A 47 -18.32 -0.77 -2.52
C PHE A 47 -19.53 -0.97 -1.60
N ALA A 48 -19.91 -2.22 -1.30
CA ALA A 48 -21.00 -2.51 -0.37
C ALA A 48 -20.67 -2.04 1.06
N ALA A 49 -19.43 -2.23 1.51
CA ALA A 49 -18.95 -1.76 2.81
C ALA A 49 -18.95 -0.22 2.86
N MET A 50 -18.46 0.44 1.81
CA MET A 50 -18.48 1.91 1.70
C MET A 50 -19.90 2.48 1.62
N LYS A 51 -20.86 1.77 1.02
CA LYS A 51 -22.28 2.18 1.03
C LYS A 51 -22.84 2.23 2.46
N LYS A 52 -22.39 1.33 3.35
CA LYS A 52 -22.76 1.33 4.77
C LYS A 52 -21.96 2.34 5.58
N ALA A 53 -20.67 2.50 5.26
CA ALA A 53 -19.74 3.41 5.93
C ALA A 53 -18.96 4.24 4.89
N PRO A 54 -19.52 5.39 4.43
CA PRO A 54 -18.91 6.20 3.36
C PRO A 54 -17.49 6.66 3.65
N THR A 55 -17.14 6.80 4.93
CA THR A 55 -15.81 7.22 5.37
C THR A 55 -14.75 6.11 5.32
N LEU A 56 -15.09 4.88 4.92
CA LEU A 56 -14.19 3.71 4.95
C LEU A 56 -13.13 3.72 3.84
N GLY A 57 -13.36 4.43 2.73
CA GLY A 57 -12.40 4.48 1.62
C GLY A 57 -11.02 5.01 2.03
N ALA A 58 -10.96 6.11 2.78
CA ALA A 58 -9.70 6.70 3.25
C ALA A 58 -8.92 5.79 4.23
N PRO A 59 -9.55 5.17 5.24
CA PRO A 59 -8.91 4.16 6.09
C PRO A 59 -8.35 2.95 5.35
N LEU A 60 -9.07 2.40 4.36
CA LEU A 60 -8.56 1.26 3.57
C LEU A 60 -7.30 1.65 2.78
N LEU A 61 -7.30 2.84 2.17
CA LEU A 61 -6.12 3.36 1.49
C LEU A 61 -4.96 3.59 2.47
N ARG A 62 -5.25 4.13 3.66
CA ARG A 62 -4.26 4.33 4.72
C ARG A 62 -3.68 3.01 5.20
N MET A 63 -4.50 1.98 5.38
CA MET A 63 -4.04 0.65 5.79
C MET A 63 -3.08 0.06 4.75
N PHE A 64 -3.43 0.13 3.46
CA PHE A 64 -2.54 -0.30 2.37
C PHE A 64 -1.21 0.47 2.37
N PHE A 65 -1.26 1.78 2.58
CA PHE A 65 -0.05 2.60 2.72
C PHE A 65 0.83 2.14 3.90
N HIS A 66 0.23 1.93 5.08
CA HIS A 66 0.97 1.51 6.28
C HIS A 66 1.61 0.13 6.12
N ASP A 67 0.93 -0.81 5.46
CA ASP A 67 1.49 -2.13 5.10
C ASP A 67 2.72 -1.95 4.22
N CYS A 68 2.56 -1.32 3.06
CA CYS A 68 3.64 -1.15 2.09
C CYS A 68 4.86 -0.37 2.62
N PHE A 69 4.67 0.56 3.54
CA PHE A 69 5.77 1.36 4.12
C PHE A 69 6.60 0.59 5.14
N VAL A 70 6.01 -0.39 5.81
CA VAL A 70 6.70 -1.20 6.81
C VAL A 70 7.10 -2.51 6.16
N ARG A 71 8.35 -2.60 5.71
CA ARG A 71 8.98 -3.84 5.20
C ARG A 71 8.36 -4.44 3.92
N GLY A 72 7.25 -3.91 3.40
CA GLY A 72 6.71 -4.22 2.07
C GLY A 72 5.21 -4.48 2.08
N CYS A 73 4.60 -4.63 0.89
CA CYS A 73 3.17 -4.91 0.76
C CYS A 73 2.90 -6.42 0.93
N ASP A 74 3.05 -6.93 2.15
CA ASP A 74 2.97 -8.36 2.46
C ASP A 74 1.78 -8.75 3.36
N GLY A 75 0.94 -7.78 3.76
CA GLY A 75 -0.21 -7.99 4.63
C GLY A 75 0.13 -8.17 6.11
N SER A 76 1.38 -7.91 6.51
CA SER A 76 1.84 -8.02 7.90
C SER A 76 1.06 -7.13 8.87
N ILE A 77 0.54 -5.98 8.41
CA ILE A 77 -0.30 -5.08 9.24
C ILE A 77 -1.58 -5.75 9.75
N LEU A 78 -2.05 -6.80 9.06
CA LEU A 78 -3.29 -7.50 9.38
C LEU A 78 -3.11 -8.52 10.51
N LEU A 79 -1.87 -8.90 10.83
CA LEU A 79 -1.58 -9.91 11.84
C LEU A 79 -1.88 -9.42 13.26
N ASP A 80 -2.29 -10.33 14.11
CA ASP A 80 -2.42 -10.14 15.55
C ASP A 80 -1.30 -10.88 16.28
N SER A 81 -0.92 -10.40 17.47
CA SER A 81 0.08 -11.06 18.31
C SER A 81 -0.40 -11.16 19.75
N SER A 82 -0.14 -12.31 20.38
CA SER A 82 -0.49 -12.59 21.78
C SER A 82 0.25 -11.72 22.79
N ASN A 83 1.37 -11.10 22.40
CA ASN A 83 2.22 -10.27 23.26
C ASN A 83 2.24 -8.78 22.85
N ASN A 84 1.23 -8.34 22.07
CA ASN A 84 1.10 -6.97 21.57
C ASN A 84 2.27 -6.48 20.69
N GLN A 85 3.10 -7.37 20.14
CA GLN A 85 4.20 -7.01 19.23
C GLN A 85 3.79 -6.89 17.75
N ALA A 86 2.52 -7.14 17.41
CA ALA A 86 2.04 -6.97 16.04
C ALA A 86 2.08 -5.50 15.63
N GLU A 87 2.35 -5.25 14.35
CA GLU A 87 2.41 -3.89 13.78
C GLU A 87 1.13 -3.11 14.04
N LYS A 88 -0.02 -3.79 14.04
CA LYS A 88 -1.34 -3.26 14.39
C LYS A 88 -1.37 -2.48 15.73
N ASN A 89 -0.52 -2.87 16.69
CA ASN A 89 -0.45 -2.27 18.03
C ASN A 89 0.57 -1.11 18.14
N ALA A 90 1.31 -0.80 17.07
CA ALA A 90 2.22 0.33 17.07
C ALA A 90 1.42 1.64 17.20
N VAL A 91 1.98 2.65 17.90
CA VAL A 91 1.31 3.94 18.16
C VAL A 91 0.70 4.58 16.89
N PRO A 92 1.38 4.61 15.72
CA PRO A 92 0.78 5.15 14.49
C PRO A 92 -0.45 4.37 14.01
N ASN A 93 -0.52 3.09 14.33
CA ASN A 93 -1.48 2.11 13.82
C ASN A 93 -2.72 1.96 14.70
N LEU A 94 -2.70 2.45 15.94
CA LEU A 94 -3.84 2.45 16.87
C LEU A 94 -5.07 3.20 16.33
N SER A 95 -4.88 4.08 15.34
CA SER A 95 -5.95 4.82 14.66
C SER A 95 -6.36 4.23 13.30
N LEU A 96 -5.74 3.12 12.89
CA LEU A 96 -6.16 2.39 11.69
C LEU A 96 -7.50 1.70 11.96
N ARG A 97 -8.30 1.59 10.90
CA ARG A 97 -9.60 0.90 10.92
C ARG A 97 -9.87 0.29 9.55
N GLY A 98 -10.81 -0.66 9.50
CA GLY A 98 -11.13 -1.41 8.27
C GLY A 98 -10.54 -2.83 8.24
N PHE A 99 -10.18 -3.37 9.42
CA PHE A 99 -9.71 -4.76 9.57
C PHE A 99 -10.82 -5.82 9.43
N GLY A 100 -12.10 -5.42 9.38
CA GLY A 100 -13.27 -6.31 9.31
C GLY A 100 -14.49 -5.66 8.70
#